data_AF-A0A1Y1LHJ3-F1
#
_entry.id   AF-A0A1Y1LHJ3-F1
#
_cell.length_a   1.000
_cell.length_b   1.000
_cell.length_c   1.000
_cell.angle_alpha   90.00
_cell.angle_beta   90.00
_cell.angle_gamma   90.00
#
_symmetry.space_group_name_H-M   'P 1'
#
loop_
_entity.id
_entity.type
_entity.pdbx_description
1 polymer ?
#
loop_
_entity_poly.entity_id
_entity_poly.type
_entity_poly.pdbx_seq_one_letter_code
_entity_poly.pdbx_strand_id
1 'polypeptide(L)'
;YFNSQNHSEVVNVAYVGGSATTYTNSNPNYKIFDIDSNTYNVLNYETWIYNLTEANLTPKNPPRWYKLYDIKSAYGLPSLNPADFTDLMERMAKDPELLQKFHRYKKREADPIMAKGCNRKCELETMCYMVTTWFGEDDHCKHYTEIYNSNLPEN
;
A
#
# COMPACT_ATOMS: atom_id res chain seq x y z
N TYR A 1 11.57 6.74 -2.80
CA TYR A 1 12.48 7.71 -3.44
C TYR A 1 13.84 7.09 -3.49
N PHE A 2 14.49 7.21 -4.64
CA PHE A 2 15.80 6.62 -4.90
C PHE A 2 16.84 7.72 -5.01
N ASN A 3 18.10 7.38 -4.73
CA ASN A 3 19.22 8.30 -4.92
C ASN A 3 19.39 8.63 -6.41
N SER A 4 19.56 9.91 -6.76
CA SER A 4 19.65 10.38 -8.15
C SER A 4 20.95 10.00 -8.87
N GLN A 5 21.98 9.57 -8.14
CA GLN A 5 23.25 9.09 -8.72
C GLN A 5 23.35 7.57 -8.65
N ASN A 6 22.74 6.95 -7.65
CA ASN A 6 22.68 5.51 -7.47
C ASN A 6 21.23 5.05 -7.32
N HIS A 7 20.57 4.75 -8.45
CA HIS A 7 19.15 4.40 -8.46
C HIS A 7 18.84 3.10 -7.68
N SER A 8 19.85 2.30 -7.30
CA SER A 8 19.64 1.11 -6.46
C SER A 8 19.44 1.43 -4.97
N GLU A 9 19.79 2.64 -4.53
CA GLU A 9 19.70 3.06 -3.13
C GLU A 9 18.37 3.76 -2.85
N VAL A 10 17.56 3.20 -1.93
CA VAL A 10 16.36 3.87 -1.43
C VAL A 10 16.76 4.84 -0.32
N VAL A 11 16.47 6.12 -0.52
CA VAL A 11 16.86 7.20 0.40
C VAL A 11 15.71 7.72 1.24
N ASN A 12 14.46 7.54 0.77
CA ASN A 12 13.29 8.05 1.49
C ASN A 12 12.00 7.36 1.04
N VAL A 13 10.95 7.44 1.88
CA VAL A 13 9.62 6.88 1.66
C VAL A 13 8.57 7.98 1.82
N ALA A 14 7.75 8.19 0.78
CA ALA A 14 6.58 9.05 0.87
C ALA A 14 5.40 8.27 1.47
N TYR A 15 4.82 8.77 2.55
CA TYR A 15 3.59 8.19 3.11
C TYR A 15 2.37 8.91 2.55
N VAL A 16 1.53 8.18 1.82
CA VAL A 16 0.25 8.70 1.35
C VAL A 16 -0.75 8.70 2.51
N GLY A 17 -1.29 9.89 2.82
CA GLY A 17 -2.23 10.10 3.92
C GLY A 17 -3.61 9.46 3.71
N GLY A 18 -4.51 9.74 4.65
CA GLY A 18 -5.93 9.35 4.53
C GLY A 18 -6.72 10.30 3.65
N SER A 19 -7.93 9.89 3.27
CA SER A 19 -8.95 10.76 2.69
C SER A 19 -10.31 10.36 3.24
N ALA A 20 -11.02 11.34 3.80
CA ALA A 20 -12.37 11.13 4.30
C ALA A 20 -13.42 11.00 3.18
N THR A 21 -13.12 11.45 1.96
CA THR A 21 -14.05 11.29 0.83
C THR A 21 -14.06 9.86 0.31
N THR A 22 -15.22 9.47 -0.24
CA THR A 22 -15.46 8.18 -0.88
C THR A 22 -15.05 8.16 -2.35
N TYR A 23 -14.65 9.31 -2.91
CA TYR A 23 -14.33 9.43 -4.34
C TYR A 23 -13.03 8.70 -4.71
N THR A 24 -13.00 7.79 -5.69
CA THR A 24 -14.14 7.13 -6.35
C THR A 24 -14.14 5.65 -5.97
N ASN A 25 -15.12 5.24 -5.18
CA ASN A 25 -15.33 3.87 -4.69
C ASN A 25 -14.29 3.44 -3.65
N SER A 26 -14.23 4.17 -2.54
CA SER A 26 -13.38 3.82 -1.40
C SER A 26 -14.13 4.07 -0.09
N ASN A 27 -13.90 3.20 0.89
CA ASN A 27 -14.35 3.49 2.25
C ASN A 27 -13.64 4.76 2.77
N PRO A 28 -14.30 5.63 3.55
CA PRO A 28 -13.62 6.75 4.20
C PRO A 28 -12.53 6.25 5.12
N ASN A 29 -11.41 7.00 5.20
CA ASN A 29 -10.34 6.64 6.12
C ASN A 29 -9.66 7.86 6.76
N TYR A 30 -8.98 7.58 7.86
CA TYR A 30 -7.91 8.41 8.40
C TYR A 30 -6.72 7.51 8.76
N LYS A 31 -5.57 8.15 9.00
CA LYS A 31 -4.34 7.47 9.44
C LYS A 31 -3.81 8.11 10.71
N ILE A 32 -3.30 7.28 11.61
CA ILE A 32 -2.58 7.71 12.82
C ILE A 32 -1.11 7.31 12.60
N PHE A 33 -0.20 8.26 12.75
CA PHE A 33 1.24 8.03 12.61
C PHE A 33 1.91 8.08 13.97
N ASP A 34 2.70 7.06 14.28
CA ASP A 34 3.57 7.04 15.43
C ASP A 34 4.93 7.59 15.01
N ILE A 35 5.37 8.67 15.64
CA ILE A 35 6.59 9.40 15.29
C ILE A 35 7.56 9.37 16.47
N ASP A 36 8.83 9.06 16.20
CA ASP A 36 9.88 9.17 17.19
C ASP A 36 10.14 10.65 17.53
N SER A 37 10.07 11.01 18.80
CA SER A 37 10.14 12.42 19.23
C SER A 37 11.53 13.04 19.06
N ASN A 38 12.57 12.24 18.88
CA ASN A 38 13.96 12.72 18.81
C ASN A 38 14.46 12.81 17.36
N THR A 39 14.13 11.79 16.57
CA THR A 39 14.58 11.64 15.18
C THR A 39 13.54 12.08 14.16
N TYR A 40 12.27 12.23 14.59
CA TYR A 40 11.11 12.49 13.73
C TYR A 40 10.85 11.41 12.67
N ASN A 41 11.48 10.25 12.83
CA ASN A 41 11.22 9.10 11.97
C ASN A 41 9.82 8.54 12.26
N VAL A 42 9.15 8.12 11.19
CA VAL A 42 7.90 7.38 11.31
C VAL A 42 8.22 5.99 11.84
N LEU A 43 7.68 5.64 13.00
CA LEU A 43 7.86 4.34 13.65
C LEU A 43 6.83 3.32 13.17
N ASN A 44 5.60 3.78 12.96
CA ASN A 44 4.48 2.98 12.50
C ASN A 44 3.37 3.90 11.97
N TYR A 45 2.38 3.32 11.28
CA TYR A 45 1.09 3.98 11.09
C TYR A 45 -0.04 2.97 11.08
N GLU A 46 -1.19 3.43 11.56
CA GLU A 46 -2.45 2.71 11.52
C GLU A 46 -3.38 3.35 10.48
N THR A 47 -4.14 2.53 9.77
CA THR A 47 -5.22 2.98 8.90
C THR A 47 -6.55 2.57 9.50
N TRP A 48 -7.45 3.52 9.66
CA TRP A 48 -8.77 3.33 10.22
C TRP A 48 -9.83 3.65 9.18
N ILE A 49 -10.84 2.79 9.08
CA ILE A 49 -11.93 2.94 8.11
C ILE A 49 -13.28 2.70 8.79
N TYR A 50 -14.37 3.04 8.12
CA TYR A 50 -15.65 2.38 8.34
C TYR A 50 -16.15 1.78 7.03
N ASN A 51 -16.91 0.70 7.11
CA ASN A 51 -17.52 0.10 5.92
C ASN A 51 -18.76 0.92 5.54
N LEU A 52 -18.73 1.53 4.35
CA LEU A 52 -19.81 2.39 3.87
C LEU A 52 -21.10 1.60 3.59
N THR A 53 -20.99 0.36 3.13
CA THR A 53 -22.13 -0.54 2.93
C THR A 53 -22.79 -0.87 4.25
N GLU A 54 -22.01 -1.22 5.29
CA GLU A 54 -22.53 -1.44 6.66
C GLU A 54 -23.23 -0.18 7.18
N ALA A 55 -22.59 0.99 7.06
CA ALA A 55 -23.15 2.25 7.55
C ALA A 55 -24.47 2.64 6.85
N ASN A 56 -24.60 2.35 5.56
CA ASN A 56 -25.81 2.64 4.79
C ASN A 56 -27.01 1.80 5.21
N LEU A 57 -26.81 0.65 5.86
CA LEU A 57 -27.91 -0.15 6.42
C LEU A 57 -28.53 0.50 7.66
N THR A 58 -27.80 1.37 8.36
CA THR A 58 -28.26 2.05 9.58
C THR A 58 -28.00 3.57 9.52
N PRO A 59 -28.66 4.32 8.62
CA PRO A 59 -28.33 5.72 8.33
C PRO A 59 -28.57 6.69 9.49
N LYS A 60 -29.30 6.26 10.53
CA LYS A 60 -29.56 7.06 11.75
C LYS A 60 -28.48 6.88 12.82
N ASN A 61 -27.63 5.87 12.69
CA ASN A 61 -26.56 5.59 13.64
C ASN A 61 -25.23 6.14 13.10
N PRO A 62 -24.34 6.65 13.97
CA PRO A 62 -22.98 6.96 13.57
C PRO A 62 -22.28 5.71 12.99
N PRO A 63 -21.45 5.86 11.94
CA PRO A 63 -20.72 4.73 11.38
C PRO A 63 -19.71 4.18 12.39
N ARG A 64 -19.55 2.86 12.39
CA ARG A 64 -18.57 2.17 13.24
C ARG A 64 -17.19 2.20 12.59
N TRP A 65 -16.29 2.98 13.17
CA TRP A 65 -14.88 3.01 12.78
C TRP A 65 -14.12 1.83 13.38
N TYR A 66 -13.21 1.25 12.61
CA TYR A 66 -12.34 0.17 13.05
C TYR A 66 -10.97 0.27 12.39
N LYS A 67 -9.96 -0.30 13.06
CA LYS A 67 -8.60 -0.40 12.50
C LYS A 67 -8.62 -1.41 11.35
N LEU A 68 -8.26 -0.94 10.16
CA LEU A 68 -8.07 -1.81 9.00
C LEU A 68 -6.74 -2.57 9.10
N TYR A 69 -5.65 -1.84 9.34
CA TYR A 69 -4.32 -2.43 9.53
C TYR A 69 -3.35 -1.46 10.20
N ASP A 70 -2.30 -2.02 10.81
CA ASP A 70 -1.02 -1.35 11.05
C ASP A 70 0.02 -1.86 10.05
N ILE A 71 0.86 -0.97 9.52
CA ILE A 71 1.77 -1.29 8.40
C ILE A 71 2.79 -2.38 8.77
N LYS A 72 3.30 -2.39 10.01
CA LYS A 72 4.32 -3.36 10.43
C LYS A 72 3.77 -4.77 10.47
N SER A 73 2.66 -5.00 11.16
CA SER A 73 2.04 -6.33 11.28
C SER A 73 1.44 -6.78 9.95
N ALA A 74 0.90 -5.85 9.16
CA ALA A 74 0.32 -6.17 7.86
C ALA A 74 1.34 -6.73 6.86
N TYR A 75 2.57 -6.23 6.87
CA TYR A 75 3.57 -6.56 5.85
C TYR A 75 4.84 -7.19 6.43
N GLY A 76 4.85 -7.52 7.71
CA GLY A 76 5.98 -8.12 8.40
C GLY A 76 7.21 -7.22 8.44
N LEU A 77 7.03 -5.90 8.55
CA LEU A 77 8.15 -4.95 8.53
C LEU A 77 8.77 -4.81 9.93
N PRO A 78 10.08 -5.02 10.09
CA PRO A 78 10.76 -4.82 11.36
C PRO A 78 10.88 -3.33 11.72
N SER A 79 11.05 -2.45 10.73
CA SER A 79 10.99 -1.00 10.86
C SER A 79 10.42 -0.34 9.60
N LEU A 80 10.29 0.99 9.60
CA LEU A 80 9.92 1.76 8.41
C LEU A 80 11.14 2.49 7.79
N ASN A 81 12.33 1.92 7.99
CA ASN A 81 13.54 2.39 7.32
C ASN A 81 13.47 2.05 5.82
N PRO A 82 14.11 2.85 4.95
CA PRO A 82 14.10 2.61 3.49
C PRO A 82 14.48 1.19 3.06
N ALA A 83 15.48 0.58 3.71
CA ALA A 83 15.93 -0.77 3.38
C ALA A 83 14.86 -1.86 3.60
N ASP A 84 14.01 -1.71 4.62
CA ASP A 84 12.93 -2.67 4.89
C ASP A 84 11.82 -2.59 3.83
N PHE A 85 11.65 -1.42 3.20
CA PHE A 85 10.75 -1.27 2.06
C PHE A 85 11.33 -1.89 0.79
N THR A 86 12.65 -1.89 0.59
CA THR A 86 13.29 -2.63 -0.50
C THR A 86 13.01 -4.12 -0.39
N ASP A 87 13.24 -4.70 0.79
CA ASP A 87 12.90 -6.10 1.09
C ASP A 87 11.40 -6.37 0.84
N LEU A 88 10.53 -5.47 1.29
CA LEU A 88 9.09 -5.61 1.04
C LEU A 88 8.77 -5.64 -0.46
N MET A 89 9.37 -4.77 -1.26
CA MET A 89 9.15 -4.73 -2.70
C MET A 89 9.65 -6.01 -3.39
N GLU A 90 10.79 -6.54 -2.98
CA GLU A 90 11.26 -7.84 -3.47
C GLU A 90 10.32 -8.99 -3.11
N ARG A 91 9.81 -9.01 -1.87
CA ARG A 91 8.81 -10.00 -1.45
C ARG A 91 7.53 -9.86 -2.24
N MET A 92 7.01 -8.65 -2.40
CA MET A 92 5.81 -8.37 -3.19
C MET A 92 5.97 -8.78 -4.66
N ALA A 93 7.16 -8.58 -5.25
CA ALA A 93 7.42 -9.04 -6.61
C ALA A 93 7.39 -10.57 -6.73
N LYS A 94 7.71 -11.32 -5.67
CA LYS A 94 7.72 -12.79 -5.67
C LYS A 94 6.42 -13.41 -5.15
N ASP A 95 5.55 -12.62 -4.51
CA ASP A 95 4.34 -13.07 -3.85
C ASP A 95 3.12 -12.23 -4.31
N PRO A 96 2.36 -12.73 -5.30
CA PRO A 96 1.13 -12.09 -5.76
C PRO A 96 0.09 -11.85 -4.64
N GLU A 97 0.02 -12.71 -3.63
CA GLU A 97 -0.94 -12.53 -2.53
C GLU A 97 -0.63 -11.28 -1.72
N LEU A 98 0.65 -10.94 -1.56
CA LEU A 98 1.08 -9.73 -0.87
C LEU A 98 0.73 -8.47 -1.65
N LEU A 99 0.83 -8.51 -3.00
CA LEU A 99 0.37 -7.44 -3.88
C LEU A 99 -1.15 -7.28 -3.84
N GLN A 100 -1.89 -8.39 -3.87
CA GLN A 100 -3.35 -8.37 -3.74
C GLN A 100 -3.77 -7.80 -2.37
N LYS A 101 -3.11 -8.18 -1.28
CA LYS A 101 -3.34 -7.62 0.05
C LYS A 101 -3.10 -6.10 0.06
N PHE A 102 -1.99 -5.65 -0.53
CA PHE A 102 -1.73 -4.21 -0.65
C PHE A 102 -2.79 -3.50 -1.47
N HIS A 103 -3.22 -4.08 -2.58
CA HIS A 103 -4.31 -3.53 -3.40
C HIS A 103 -5.60 -3.36 -2.60
N ARG A 104 -5.99 -4.38 -1.83
CA ARG A 104 -7.18 -4.34 -0.96
C ARG A 104 -7.10 -3.21 0.05
N TYR A 105 -5.96 -3.04 0.72
CA TYR A 105 -5.76 -1.96 1.70
C TYR A 105 -5.68 -0.58 1.05
N LYS A 106 -5.03 -0.43 -0.12
CA LYS A 106 -5.00 0.81 -0.91
C LYS A 106 -6.41 1.25 -1.31
N LYS A 107 -7.27 0.28 -1.65
CA LYS A 107 -8.69 0.47 -1.99
C LYS A 107 -9.62 0.40 -0.78
N ARG A 108 -9.05 0.28 0.42
CA ARG A 108 -9.72 0.38 1.72
C ARG A 108 -10.86 -0.63 1.88
N GLU A 109 -10.67 -1.85 1.35
CA GLU A 109 -11.67 -2.93 1.39
C GLU A 109 -13.04 -2.49 0.86
N ALA A 110 -13.07 -1.59 -0.14
CA ALA A 110 -14.34 -1.12 -0.69
C ALA A 110 -15.00 -2.20 -1.54
N ASP A 111 -16.23 -2.58 -1.19
CA ASP A 111 -16.97 -3.68 -1.81
C ASP A 111 -16.98 -3.66 -3.36
N PRO A 112 -17.18 -2.52 -4.06
CA PRO A 112 -17.17 -2.49 -5.52
C PRO A 112 -15.82 -2.87 -6.14
N ILE A 113 -14.73 -2.65 -5.41
CA ILE A 113 -13.39 -3.06 -5.83
C ILE A 113 -13.16 -4.52 -5.45
N MET A 114 -13.58 -4.94 -4.26
CA MET A 114 -13.40 -6.33 -3.80
C MET A 114 -14.12 -7.31 -4.72
N ALA A 115 -15.31 -6.94 -5.21
CA ALA A 115 -16.06 -7.72 -6.18
C ALA A 115 -15.36 -7.87 -7.54
N LYS A 116 -14.51 -6.89 -7.94
CA LYS A 116 -13.75 -6.96 -9.20
C LYS A 116 -12.48 -7.81 -9.07
N GLY A 117 -11.93 -7.91 -7.87
CA GLY A 117 -10.64 -8.54 -7.61
C GLY A 117 -9.46 -7.75 -8.21
N CYS A 118 -8.27 -8.32 -8.10
CA CYS A 118 -7.03 -7.78 -8.64
C CYS A 118 -6.35 -8.88 -9.46
N ASN A 119 -6.30 -8.71 -10.79
CA ASN A 119 -5.59 -9.63 -11.68
C ASN A 119 -4.12 -9.20 -11.87
N ARG A 120 -3.34 -9.96 -12.64
CA ARG A 120 -1.94 -9.65 -12.96
C ARG A 120 -1.69 -8.19 -13.37
N LYS A 121 -2.57 -7.61 -14.19
CA LYS A 121 -2.44 -6.20 -14.60
C LYS A 121 -2.52 -5.27 -13.38
N CYS A 122 -3.51 -5.50 -12.52
CA CYS A 122 -3.71 -4.73 -11.29
C CYS A 122 -2.55 -4.90 -10.30
N GLU A 123 -1.97 -6.10 -10.19
CA GLU A 123 -0.81 -6.37 -9.33
C GLU A 123 0.43 -5.60 -9.81
N LEU A 124 0.74 -5.66 -11.10
CA LEU A 124 1.84 -4.91 -11.71
C LEU A 124 1.63 -3.38 -11.58
N GLU A 125 0.43 -2.88 -11.85
CA GLU A 125 0.09 -1.46 -11.65
C GLU A 125 0.25 -1.03 -10.18
N THR A 126 -0.08 -1.93 -9.25
CA THR A 126 0.06 -1.67 -7.81
C THR A 126 1.53 -1.60 -7.40
N MET A 127 2.33 -2.55 -7.86
CA MET A 127 3.78 -2.59 -7.63
C MET A 127 4.47 -1.36 -8.22
N CYS A 128 4.20 -1.04 -9.49
CA CYS A 128 4.78 0.12 -10.16
C CYS A 128 4.36 1.44 -9.48
N TYR A 129 3.12 1.54 -9.01
CA TYR A 129 2.67 2.70 -8.23
C TYR A 129 3.50 2.93 -6.95
N MET A 130 4.02 1.88 -6.32
CA MET A 130 4.82 2.01 -5.09
C MET A 130 6.24 2.51 -5.36
N VAL A 131 6.80 2.21 -6.54
CA VAL A 131 8.21 2.47 -6.86
C VAL A 131 8.42 3.63 -7.83
N THR A 132 7.38 4.09 -8.52
CA THR A 132 7.47 5.27 -9.38
C THR A 132 7.27 6.54 -8.56
N THR A 133 8.37 7.22 -8.23
CA THR A 133 8.34 8.49 -7.47
C THR A 133 8.47 9.74 -8.34
N TRP A 134 8.97 9.61 -9.56
CA TRP A 134 9.15 10.71 -10.50
C TRP A 134 8.47 10.40 -11.83
N PHE A 135 7.92 11.43 -12.47
CA PHE A 135 7.25 11.26 -13.75
C PHE A 135 8.29 10.91 -14.84
N GLY A 136 8.07 9.80 -15.54
CA GLY A 136 8.95 9.32 -16.61
C GLY A 136 10.10 8.43 -16.14
N GLU A 137 10.29 8.24 -14.82
CA GLU A 137 11.23 7.26 -14.28
C GLU A 137 10.51 5.93 -14.02
N ASP A 138 10.72 4.96 -14.89
CA ASP A 138 10.09 3.63 -14.82
C ASP A 138 11.09 2.49 -14.59
N ASP A 139 12.38 2.79 -14.37
CA ASP A 139 13.44 1.80 -14.18
C ASP A 139 13.13 0.80 -13.06
N HIS A 140 12.66 1.28 -11.90
CA HIS A 140 12.28 0.42 -10.78
C HIS A 140 11.02 -0.40 -11.08
N CYS A 141 10.04 0.20 -11.76
CA CYS A 141 8.84 -0.52 -12.19
C CYS A 141 9.21 -1.67 -13.14
N LYS A 142 10.12 -1.42 -14.10
CA LYS A 142 10.66 -2.46 -15.00
C LYS A 142 11.41 -3.54 -14.21
N HIS A 143 12.32 -3.16 -13.33
CA HIS A 143 13.10 -4.08 -12.51
C HIS A 143 12.20 -5.04 -11.71
N TYR A 144 11.24 -4.52 -10.94
CA TYR A 144 10.34 -5.39 -10.17
C TYR A 144 9.37 -6.17 -11.05
N THR A 145 9.01 -5.65 -12.23
CA THR A 145 8.21 -6.39 -13.23
C THR A 145 8.96 -7.60 -13.77
N GLU A 146 10.27 -7.50 -14.01
CA GLU A 146 11.10 -8.63 -14.42
C GLU A 146 11.15 -9.71 -13.35
N ILE A 147 11.35 -9.32 -12.07
CA ILE A 147 11.31 -10.24 -10.93
C ILE A 147 9.94 -10.92 -10.88
N TYR A 148 8.85 -10.14 -10.95
CA TYR A 148 7.50 -10.67 -10.88
C TYR A 148 7.23 -11.68 -12.01
N ASN A 149 7.59 -11.34 -13.25
CA ASN A 149 7.37 -12.24 -14.38
C ASN A 149 8.20 -13.53 -14.30
N SER A 150 9.38 -13.47 -13.67
CA SER A 150 10.26 -14.63 -13.51
C SER A 150 9.82 -15.59 -12.40
N ASN A 151 8.94 -15.15 -11.50
CA ASN A 151 8.47 -15.93 -10.35
C ASN A 151 7.01 -16.39 -10.48
N LEU A 152 6.34 -16.07 -11.60
CA LEU A 152 5.03 -16.63 -11.89
C LEU A 152 5.17 -18.14 -12.18
N PRO A 153 4.33 -18.99 -11.58
CA PRO A 153 4.28 -20.40 -11.98
C PRO A 153 3.97 -20.47 -13.48
N GLU A 154 4.75 -21.27 -14.21
CA GLU A 154 4.41 -21.66 -15.58
C GLU A 154 3.01 -22.30 -15.56
N ASN A 155 2.04 -21.66 -16.20
CA ASN A 155 0.76 -22.27 -16.51
C ASN A 155 0.90 -23.17 -17.74
#